data_AF-A0A060BQR4-F1
#
_entry.id   AF-A0A060BQR4-F1
#
_cell.length_a   1.000
_cell.length_b   1.000
_cell.length_c   1.000
_cell.angle_alpha   90.00
_cell.angle_beta   90.00
_cell.angle_gamma   90.00
#
_symmetry.space_group_name_H-M   'P 1'
#
loop_
_entity.id
_entity.type
_entity.pdbx_description
1 polymer ?
#
loop_
_entity_poly.entity_id
_entity_poly.type
_entity_poly.pdbx_seq_one_letter_code
_entity_poly.pdbx_strand_id
1 'polypeptide(L)'
;NEEVQCWMDIIDRMYLPEDAEHGIFVQNDGYMDKILESTDAIPKAERPINQHWSWDRILRSCYIKQSDVLLGLYLYYFNFDKETIRRNFDFYEPMTVHESFPLATHSLHSCGTYRLC
;
A
#
# COMPACT_ATOMS: atom_id res chain seq x y z
N ASN A 1 31.30 3.47 18.89
CA ASN A 1 31.09 2.65 17.70
C ASN A 1 30.50 3.55 16.63
N GLU A 2 31.31 4.03 15.68
CA GLU A 2 30.92 5.10 14.73
C GLU A 2 29.74 4.70 13.83
N GLU A 3 29.67 3.42 13.44
CA GLU A 3 28.55 2.89 12.64
C GLU A 3 27.19 3.02 13.34
N VAL A 4 27.13 2.78 14.64
CA VAL A 4 25.87 2.90 15.42
C VAL A 4 25.38 4.36 15.42
N GLN A 5 26.30 5.33 15.53
CA GLN A 5 25.93 6.75 15.47
C GLN A 5 25.43 7.14 14.08
N CYS A 6 26.04 6.58 13.03
CA CYS A 6 25.57 6.76 11.65
C CYS A 6 24.15 6.20 11.47
N TRP A 7 23.85 5.00 11.97
CA TRP A 7 22.50 4.43 11.89
C TRP A 7 21.46 5.26 12.63
N MET A 8 21.81 5.81 13.81
CA MET A 8 20.90 6.70 14.55
C MET A 8 20.59 7.98 13.77
N ASP A 9 21.61 8.61 13.16
CA ASP A 9 21.40 9.81 12.32
C ASP A 9 20.53 9.52 11.08
N ILE A 10 20.66 8.32 10.48
CA ILE A 10 19.78 7.89 9.38
C ILE A 10 18.34 7.72 9.86
N ILE A 11 18.12 7.09 11.02
CA ILE A 11 16.78 6.90 11.58
C ILE A 11 16.11 8.25 11.86
N ASP A 12 16.85 9.19 12.47
CA ASP A 12 16.35 10.52 12.84
C ASP A 12 15.99 11.38 11.61
N ARG A 13 16.53 11.06 10.44
CA ARG A 13 16.34 11.80 9.18
C ARG A 13 15.57 11.02 8.13
N MET A 14 15.06 9.83 8.45
CA MET A 14 14.36 9.00 7.49
C MET A 14 13.05 9.68 7.11
N TYR A 15 12.94 10.02 5.83
CA TYR A 15 11.71 10.56 5.27
C TYR A 15 10.70 9.44 5.04
N LEU A 16 9.51 9.60 5.63
CA LEU A 16 8.37 8.71 5.46
C LEU A 16 7.19 9.57 4.95
N PRO A 17 6.78 9.41 3.68
CA PRO A 17 5.80 10.30 3.09
C PRO A 17 4.39 10.01 3.60
N GLU A 18 3.66 11.07 3.93
CA GLU A 18 2.28 11.04 4.40
C GLU A 18 1.43 12.02 3.60
N ASP A 19 0.18 11.65 3.34
CA ASP A 19 -0.82 12.55 2.79
C ASP A 19 -1.76 12.99 3.92
N ALA A 20 -1.66 14.26 4.32
CA ALA A 20 -2.38 14.80 5.45
C ALA A 20 -3.89 14.94 5.19
N GLU A 21 -4.31 15.07 3.93
CA GLU A 21 -5.72 15.21 3.55
C GLU A 21 -6.47 13.89 3.76
N HIS A 22 -5.88 12.79 3.30
CA HIS A 22 -6.43 11.45 3.42
C HIS A 22 -6.06 10.78 4.75
N GLY A 23 -5.00 11.25 5.41
CA GLY A 23 -4.47 10.67 6.65
C GLY A 23 -3.87 9.28 6.43
N ILE A 24 -3.14 9.11 5.33
CA ILE A 24 -2.54 7.84 4.90
C ILE A 24 -1.02 7.97 4.72
N PHE A 25 -0.31 6.85 4.73
CA PHE A 25 1.07 6.78 4.25
C PHE A 25 1.08 6.70 2.73
N VAL A 26 1.94 7.45 2.08
CA VAL A 26 2.05 7.44 0.61
C VAL A 26 3.01 6.34 0.19
N GLN A 27 2.62 5.50 -0.78
CA GLN A 27 3.43 4.35 -1.20
C GLN A 27 4.82 4.76 -1.73
N ASN A 28 4.89 5.85 -2.50
CA ASN A 28 6.11 6.43 -3.05
C ASN A 28 5.83 7.87 -3.52
N ASP A 29 6.89 8.66 -3.66
CA ASP A 29 6.80 10.01 -4.22
C ASP A 29 6.16 9.99 -5.61
N GLY A 30 5.14 10.85 -5.80
CA GLY A 30 4.38 10.95 -7.05
C GLY A 30 3.26 9.91 -7.21
N TYR A 31 3.01 9.03 -6.22
CA TYR A 31 1.87 8.12 -6.28
C TYR A 31 0.54 8.89 -6.37
N MET A 32 0.40 9.97 -5.59
CA MET A 32 -0.81 10.79 -5.55
C MET A 32 -1.04 11.60 -6.84
N ASP A 33 -0.04 11.73 -7.71
CA ASP A 33 -0.17 12.39 -9.01
C ASP A 33 -0.76 11.47 -10.10
N LYS A 34 -0.91 10.18 -9.78
CA LYS A 34 -1.50 9.20 -10.70
C LYS A 34 -3.01 9.41 -10.81
N ILE A 35 -3.59 8.92 -11.90
CA ILE A 35 -5.05 8.80 -12.01
C ILE A 35 -5.49 7.65 -11.10
N LEU A 36 -5.97 7.97 -9.91
CA LEU A 36 -6.44 7.00 -8.93
C LEU A 36 -7.82 6.49 -9.32
N GLU A 37 -7.96 5.17 -9.49
CA GLU A 37 -9.21 4.53 -9.90
C GLU A 37 -9.29 3.11 -9.33
N SER A 38 -10.50 2.67 -8.95
CA SER A 38 -10.72 1.30 -8.47
C SER A 38 -10.38 0.29 -9.56
N THR A 39 -9.92 -0.90 -9.15
CA THR A 39 -9.71 -2.03 -10.07
C THR A 39 -11.01 -2.47 -10.76
N ASP A 40 -12.19 -2.09 -10.27
CA ASP A 40 -13.48 -2.32 -10.92
C ASP A 40 -13.59 -1.65 -12.30
N ALA A 41 -12.81 -0.60 -12.55
CA ALA A 41 -12.75 0.06 -13.85
C ALA A 41 -11.96 -0.74 -14.90
N ILE A 42 -11.16 -1.72 -14.48
CA ILE A 42 -10.42 -2.59 -15.40
C ILE A 42 -11.40 -3.55 -16.07
N PRO A 43 -11.54 -3.53 -17.42
CA PRO A 43 -12.40 -4.47 -18.12
C PRO A 43 -12.02 -5.91 -17.80
N LYS A 44 -13.01 -6.79 -17.60
CA LYS A 44 -12.75 -8.21 -17.27
C LYS A 44 -11.86 -8.93 -18.29
N ALA A 45 -11.94 -8.53 -19.56
CA ALA A 45 -11.12 -9.09 -20.64
C ALA A 45 -9.65 -8.62 -20.61
N GLU A 46 -9.33 -7.62 -19.80
CA GLU A 46 -7.98 -7.09 -19.61
C GLU A 46 -7.33 -7.58 -18.30
N ARG A 47 -7.99 -8.50 -17.57
CA ARG A 47 -7.46 -9.12 -16.35
C ARG A 47 -6.94 -10.54 -16.65
N PRO A 48 -5.75 -10.92 -16.13
CA PRO A 48 -4.85 -10.13 -15.28
C PRO A 48 -4.02 -9.12 -16.08
N ILE A 49 -3.83 -7.91 -15.55
CA ILE A 49 -3.20 -6.80 -16.28
C ILE A 49 -1.78 -7.13 -16.72
N ASN A 50 -1.06 -7.97 -15.97
CA ASN A 50 0.28 -8.43 -16.33
C ASN A 50 0.34 -9.27 -17.63
N GLN A 51 -0.78 -9.79 -18.12
CA GLN A 51 -0.88 -10.56 -19.37
C GLN A 51 -1.47 -9.73 -20.52
N HIS A 52 -2.19 -8.65 -20.22
CA HIS A 52 -2.95 -7.89 -21.21
C HIS A 52 -2.41 -6.47 -21.46
N TRP A 53 -1.68 -5.89 -20.51
CA TRP A 53 -1.18 -4.52 -20.61
C TRP A 53 0.32 -4.48 -20.92
N SER A 54 0.76 -3.39 -21.56
CA SER A 54 2.18 -3.11 -21.69
C SER A 54 2.76 -2.74 -20.32
N TRP A 55 4.06 -3.01 -20.14
CA TRP A 55 4.78 -2.70 -18.90
C TRP A 55 4.74 -1.20 -18.56
N ASP A 56 4.84 -0.33 -19.56
CA ASP A 56 4.74 1.13 -19.37
C ASP A 56 3.36 1.54 -18.85
N ARG A 57 2.28 0.97 -19.38
CA ARG A 57 0.92 1.22 -18.90
C ARG A 57 0.76 0.77 -17.44
N ILE A 58 1.25 -0.42 -17.10
CA ILE A 58 1.18 -0.95 -15.72
C ILE A 58 1.91 -0.01 -14.76
N LEU A 59 3.16 0.37 -15.05
CA LEU A 59 3.96 1.24 -14.18
C LEU A 59 3.38 2.63 -13.96
N ARG A 60 2.78 3.20 -15.00
CA ARG A 60 2.19 4.55 -14.92
C ARG A 60 0.81 4.55 -14.26
N SER A 61 0.10 3.43 -14.29
CA SER A 61 -1.19 3.28 -13.60
C SER A 61 -1.08 3.37 -12.07
N CYS A 62 -2.22 3.49 -11.40
CA CYS A 62 -2.36 3.45 -9.94
C CYS A 62 -2.44 2.03 -9.37
N TYR A 63 -2.58 1.01 -10.23
CA TYR A 63 -2.87 -0.36 -9.81
C TYR A 63 -1.67 -1.03 -9.15
N ILE A 64 -1.92 -1.58 -7.98
CA ILE A 64 -0.93 -2.19 -7.12
C ILE A 64 -1.00 -3.70 -7.26
N LYS A 65 0.13 -4.34 -7.59
CA LYS A 65 0.19 -5.79 -7.80
C LYS A 65 -0.17 -6.59 -6.55
N GLN A 66 0.31 -6.16 -5.38
CA GLN A 66 0.15 -6.79 -4.07
C GLN A 66 0.37 -5.77 -2.94
N SER A 67 -0.03 -6.11 -1.71
CA SER A 67 0.11 -5.24 -0.53
C SER A 67 1.51 -4.63 -0.38
N ASP A 68 1.56 -3.30 -0.24
CA ASP A 68 2.79 -2.53 -0.02
C ASP A 68 2.70 -1.81 1.35
N VAL A 69 2.15 -0.60 1.41
CA VAL A 69 1.84 0.11 2.67
C VAL A 69 1.06 -0.79 3.65
N LEU A 70 0.08 -1.55 3.14
CA LEU A 70 -0.72 -2.48 3.93
C LEU A 70 0.11 -3.63 4.53
N LEU A 71 1.20 -4.05 3.88
CA LEU A 71 2.10 -5.05 4.44
C LEU A 71 2.87 -4.49 5.63
N GLY A 72 3.38 -3.25 5.52
CA GLY A 72 4.03 -2.56 6.64
C GLY A 72 3.10 -2.42 7.85
N LEU A 73 1.88 -1.95 7.61
CA LEU A 73 0.84 -1.83 8.63
C LEU A 73 0.48 -3.18 9.26
N TYR A 74 0.41 -4.25 8.47
CA TYR A 74 0.14 -5.59 8.99
C TYR A 74 1.28 -6.10 9.89
N LEU A 75 2.54 -5.93 9.48
CA LEU A 75 3.70 -6.41 10.24
C LEU A 75 3.86 -5.67 11.57
N TYR A 76 3.51 -4.40 11.62
CA TYR A 76 3.68 -3.52 12.77
C TYR A 76 2.35 -2.99 13.31
N TYR A 77 1.25 -3.76 13.16
CA TYR A 77 -0.10 -3.29 13.48
C TYR A 77 -0.27 -2.77 14.91
N PHE A 78 0.51 -3.30 15.86
CA PHE A 78 0.51 -2.89 17.26
C PHE A 78 1.10 -1.49 17.50
N ASN A 79 1.79 -0.90 16.51
CA ASN A 79 2.30 0.47 16.54
C ASN A 79 1.31 1.50 16.00
N PHE A 80 0.19 1.07 15.41
CA PHE A 80 -0.77 1.95 14.77
C PHE A 80 -2.15 1.80 15.40
N ASP A 81 -2.89 2.90 15.50
CA ASP A 81 -4.28 2.83 15.90
C ASP A 81 -5.14 2.22 14.78
N LYS A 82 -6.32 1.70 15.15
CA LYS A 82 -7.23 1.02 14.23
C LYS A 82 -7.69 1.92 13.08
N GLU A 83 -7.84 3.21 13.35
CA GLU A 83 -8.35 4.17 12.38
C GLU A 83 -7.29 4.49 11.32
N THR A 84 -6.02 4.57 11.71
CA THR A 84 -4.88 4.65 10.78
C THR A 84 -4.81 3.42 9.87
N ILE A 85 -4.95 2.21 10.43
CA ILE A 85 -4.97 0.98 9.64
C ILE A 85 -6.17 1.00 8.66
N ARG A 86 -7.36 1.39 9.15
CA ARG A 86 -8.59 1.45 8.35
C ARG A 86 -8.48 2.43 7.18
N ARG A 87 -8.03 3.67 7.41
CA ARG A 87 -7.89 4.68 6.33
C ARG A 87 -6.95 4.22 5.23
N ASN A 88 -5.80 3.63 5.60
CA ASN A 88 -4.85 3.11 4.62
C ASN A 88 -5.44 1.90 3.87
N PHE A 89 -6.12 1.00 4.58
CA PHE A 89 -6.79 -0.16 3.97
C PHE A 89 -7.85 0.26 2.96
N ASP A 90 -8.77 1.13 3.37
CA ASP A 90 -9.86 1.61 2.50
C ASP A 90 -9.34 2.38 1.28
N PHE A 91 -8.16 3.01 1.40
CA PHE A 91 -7.51 3.69 0.28
C PHE A 91 -6.83 2.72 -0.69
N TYR A 92 -6.00 1.79 -0.20
CA TYR A 92 -5.15 0.96 -1.07
C TYR A 92 -5.80 -0.33 -1.56
N GLU A 93 -6.75 -0.89 -0.81
CA GLU A 93 -7.41 -2.14 -1.19
C GLU A 93 -8.10 -2.03 -2.57
N PRO A 94 -8.89 -0.97 -2.86
CA PRO A 94 -9.61 -0.89 -4.13
C PRO A 94 -8.70 -0.82 -5.36
N MET A 95 -7.45 -0.38 -5.17
CA MET A 95 -6.43 -0.26 -6.21
C MET A 95 -5.55 -1.52 -6.34
N THR A 96 -5.71 -2.53 -5.48
CA THR A 96 -4.86 -3.73 -5.46
C THR A 96 -5.43 -4.83 -6.37
N VAL A 97 -4.67 -5.28 -7.38
CA VAL A 97 -5.14 -6.30 -8.35
C VAL A 97 -4.97 -7.75 -7.89
N HIS A 98 -4.25 -7.98 -6.78
CA HIS A 98 -3.99 -9.30 -6.20
C HIS A 98 -3.37 -10.32 -7.16
N GLU A 99 -2.49 -9.87 -8.05
CA GLU A 99 -1.80 -10.71 -9.06
C GLU A 99 -0.49 -11.31 -8.51
N SER A 100 -0.39 -11.43 -7.19
CA SER A 100 0.69 -12.09 -6.44
C SER A 100 0.16 -12.48 -5.05
N PHE A 101 0.94 -13.26 -4.29
CA PHE A 101 0.49 -13.87 -3.04
C PHE A 101 0.08 -12.81 -2.00
N PRO A 102 -1.22 -12.68 -1.66
CA PRO A 102 -1.75 -11.47 -1.01
C PRO A 102 -1.76 -11.57 0.53
N LEU A 103 -0.65 -11.94 1.18
CA LEU A 103 -0.59 -12.25 2.62
C LEU A 103 -1.24 -11.18 3.50
N ALA A 104 -0.88 -9.90 3.33
CA ALA A 104 -1.35 -8.85 4.22
C ALA A 104 -2.82 -8.48 3.94
N THR A 105 -3.21 -8.24 2.69
CA THR A 105 -4.62 -8.00 2.34
C THR A 105 -5.49 -9.18 2.74
N HIS A 106 -5.12 -10.42 2.40
CA HIS A 106 -5.93 -11.59 2.73
C HIS A 106 -6.09 -11.76 4.25
N SER A 107 -5.04 -11.52 5.03
CA SER A 107 -5.11 -11.56 6.50
C SER A 107 -5.95 -10.42 7.07
N LEU A 108 -5.83 -9.19 6.56
CA LEU A 108 -6.64 -8.04 7.01
C LEU A 108 -8.13 -8.24 6.68
N HIS A 109 -8.46 -8.78 5.51
CA HIS A 109 -9.83 -9.16 5.15
C HIS A 109 -10.34 -10.32 6.04
N SER A 110 -9.54 -11.38 6.21
CA SER A 110 -9.95 -12.61 6.92
C SER A 110 -10.06 -12.42 8.43
N CYS A 111 -9.24 -11.53 8.98
CA CYS A 111 -9.34 -11.10 10.36
C CYS A 111 -10.68 -10.40 10.64
N GLY A 112 -11.34 -9.85 9.61
CA GLY A 112 -12.29 -8.78 9.76
C GLY A 112 -11.55 -7.60 10.38
N THR A 113 -11.62 -6.44 9.74
CA THR A 113 -10.96 -5.19 10.13
C THR A 113 -11.35 -4.67 11.55
N TYR A 114 -12.00 -5.52 12.38
CA TYR A 114 -12.63 -5.21 13.65
C TYR A 114 -12.45 -6.27 14.76
N ARG A 115 -11.74 -7.40 14.53
CA ARG A 115 -11.69 -8.50 15.53
C ARG A 115 -10.32 -8.87 16.11
N LEU A 116 -9.20 -8.46 15.54
CA LEU A 116 -7.86 -8.63 16.16
C LEU A 116 -7.15 -7.30 16.44
N CYS A 117 -7.92 -6.23 16.60
CA CYS A 117 -7.50 -5.03 17.30
C CYS A 117 -8.46 -4.79 18.46
#